data_AF-W2SGW4-F1
#
_entry.id   AF-W2SGW4-F1
#
_cell.length_a   1.000
_cell.length_b   1.000
_cell.length_c   1.000
_cell.angle_alpha   90.00
_cell.angle_beta   90.00
_cell.angle_gamma   90.00
#
_symmetry.space_group_name_H-M   'P 1'
#
loop_
_entity.id
_entity.type
_entity.pdbx_description
1 polymer ?
#
loop_
_entity_poly.entity_id
_entity_poly.type
_entity_poly.pdbx_seq_one_letter_code
_entity_poly.pdbx_strand_id
1 'polypeptide(L)'
;MVFSLFLLILLFSSLSSASLLDQVHRIDEPVPVCDRSNSNNSHIYCNSTLLMAVNYHELYNDSKTFVDMPMKNDPDYVLEKFNEEFSNISVEAINRTKLQQFVDTYFSPPGSEMLPCTPEDWNPQPAKLMSIVDPQLREWALKLNAIWRSLCKKIDPAIENSSSRYLLIYLPHNFIMPGGRFREFYYWDAYWIIKVTFTWVFDQ
;
A
#
# COMPACT_ATOMS: atom_id res chain seq x y z
N MET A 1 -71.13 16.62 -14.24
CA MET A 1 -69.84 17.25 -14.60
C MET A 1 -68.69 16.60 -13.81
N VAL A 2 -68.55 15.26 -13.88
CA VAL A 2 -67.53 14.50 -13.10
C VAL A 2 -66.87 13.39 -13.93
N PHE A 3 -67.31 13.13 -15.16
CA PHE A 3 -66.77 12.04 -16.00
C PHE A 3 -65.67 12.45 -16.99
N SER A 4 -65.28 13.73 -17.04
CA SER A 4 -64.32 14.22 -18.05
C SER A 4 -62.94 14.58 -17.48
N LEU A 5 -62.69 14.37 -16.18
CA LEU A 5 -61.38 14.66 -15.55
C LEU A 5 -60.54 13.40 -15.27
N PHE A 6 -61.13 12.20 -15.30
CA PHE A 6 -60.41 10.96 -14.99
C PHE A 6 -59.67 10.34 -16.19
N LEU A 7 -60.02 10.69 -17.42
CA LEU A 7 -59.37 10.13 -18.62
C LEU A 7 -58.06 10.85 -18.99
N LEU A 8 -57.84 12.08 -18.50
CA LEU A 8 -56.61 12.85 -18.76
C LEU A 8 -55.47 12.52 -17.80
N ILE A 9 -55.75 11.95 -16.62
CA ILE A 9 -54.73 11.58 -15.63
C ILE A 9 -54.09 10.21 -15.98
N LEU A 10 -54.80 9.35 -16.71
CA LEU A 10 -54.28 8.04 -17.14
C LEU A 10 -53.44 8.08 -18.43
N LEU A 11 -53.44 9.20 -19.16
CA LEU A 11 -52.61 9.37 -20.37
C LEU A 11 -51.25 10.05 -20.11
N PHE A 12 -51.05 10.65 -18.92
CA PHE A 12 -49.76 11.24 -18.53
C PHE A 12 -48.93 10.37 -17.58
N SER A 13 -49.43 9.20 -17.18
CA SER A 13 -48.70 8.27 -16.30
C SER A 13 -47.93 7.18 -17.05
N SER A 14 -47.98 7.14 -18.39
CA SER A 14 -47.31 6.11 -19.21
C SER A 14 -46.03 6.54 -19.92
N LEU A 15 -45.56 7.79 -19.75
CA LEU A 15 -44.28 8.26 -20.32
C LEU A 15 -43.37 8.89 -19.26
N SER A 16 -42.73 8.06 -18.43
CA SER A 16 -41.45 8.45 -17.78
C SER A 16 -40.73 7.36 -16.98
N SER A 17 -41.27 6.13 -16.89
CA SER A 17 -40.57 5.06 -16.16
C SER A 17 -39.55 4.30 -17.02
N ALA A 18 -39.63 4.39 -18.35
CA ALA A 18 -38.74 3.65 -19.25
C ALA A 18 -37.34 4.29 -19.42
N SER A 19 -37.15 5.58 -19.12
CA SER A 19 -35.86 6.27 -19.28
C SER A 19 -35.00 6.30 -18.01
N LEU A 20 -35.61 6.13 -16.82
CA LEU A 20 -34.90 6.13 -15.54
C LEU A 20 -34.34 4.75 -15.18
N LEU A 21 -35.02 3.67 -15.55
CA LEU A 21 -34.54 2.30 -15.31
C LEU A 21 -33.38 1.90 -16.23
N ASP A 22 -33.31 2.45 -17.45
CA ASP A 22 -32.18 2.26 -18.36
C ASP A 22 -30.91 3.05 -17.95
N GLN A 23 -31.04 4.07 -17.08
CA GLN A 23 -29.89 4.83 -16.57
C GLN A 23 -29.26 4.24 -15.30
N VAL A 24 -29.94 3.35 -14.58
CA VAL A 24 -29.49 2.83 -13.26
C VAL A 24 -28.76 1.49 -13.36
N HIS A 25 -28.54 0.96 -14.57
CA HIS A 25 -27.78 -0.28 -14.77
C HIS A 25 -26.73 -0.19 -15.88
N ARG A 26 -25.87 0.83 -15.82
CA ARG A 26 -24.47 0.57 -16.17
C ARG A 26 -23.83 -0.08 -14.96
N ILE A 27 -23.75 -1.41 -14.97
CA ILE A 27 -22.74 -2.09 -14.17
C ILE A 27 -21.43 -1.68 -14.83
N ASP A 28 -20.72 -0.71 -14.26
CA ASP A 28 -19.37 -0.40 -14.69
C ASP A 28 -18.58 -1.72 -14.64
N GLU A 29 -17.88 -2.06 -15.73
CA GLU A 29 -17.06 -3.26 -15.75
C GLU A 29 -16.09 -3.22 -14.56
N PRO A 30 -15.87 -4.36 -13.88
CA PRO A 30 -14.99 -4.39 -12.73
C PRO A 30 -13.59 -3.96 -13.15
N VAL A 31 -13.12 -2.84 -12.60
CA VAL A 31 -11.78 -2.31 -12.84
C VAL A 31 -10.77 -3.29 -12.26
N PRO A 32 -9.88 -3.90 -13.08
CA PRO A 32 -8.89 -4.84 -12.58
C PRO A 32 -7.94 -4.15 -11.60
N VAL A 33 -7.79 -4.71 -10.40
CA VAL A 33 -7.01 -4.10 -9.31
C VAL A 33 -5.52 -3.97 -9.67
N CYS A 34 -5.00 -4.92 -10.45
CA CYS A 34 -3.62 -4.88 -10.88
C CYS A 34 -3.42 -5.40 -12.31
N ASP A 35 -3.41 -4.46 -13.23
CA ASP A 35 -3.06 -4.67 -14.63
C ASP A 35 -2.20 -3.50 -15.14
N ARG A 36 -1.90 -3.49 -16.45
CA ARG A 36 -1.11 -2.44 -17.09
C ARG A 36 -1.82 -1.07 -17.14
N SER A 37 -3.13 -1.01 -16.94
CA SER A 37 -3.87 0.25 -16.90
C SER A 37 -3.68 0.98 -15.57
N ASN A 38 -3.46 0.22 -14.49
CA ASN A 38 -3.35 0.75 -13.13
C ASN A 38 -1.94 0.68 -12.54
N SER A 39 -1.05 -0.17 -13.07
CA SER A 39 0.35 -0.25 -12.65
C SER A 39 1.32 -0.64 -13.75
N ASN A 40 2.39 0.16 -13.89
CA ASN A 40 3.47 -0.04 -14.86
C ASN A 40 4.34 -1.27 -14.57
N ASN A 41 4.24 -1.86 -13.37
CA ASN A 41 4.98 -3.06 -12.96
C ASN A 41 4.08 -4.26 -12.64
N SER A 42 2.81 -4.21 -13.06
CA SER A 42 1.85 -5.32 -12.92
C SER A 42 2.33 -6.64 -13.53
N HIS A 43 3.16 -6.59 -14.57
CA HIS A 43 3.77 -7.75 -15.21
C HIS A 43 4.94 -8.36 -14.42
N ILE A 44 5.32 -7.77 -13.28
CA ILE A 44 6.23 -8.35 -12.29
C ILE A 44 5.44 -8.79 -11.06
N TYR A 45 4.63 -7.90 -10.48
CA TYR A 45 4.03 -8.10 -9.15
C TYR A 45 2.59 -8.60 -9.12
N CYS A 46 1.97 -8.87 -10.27
CA CYS A 46 0.55 -9.28 -10.29
C CYS A 46 0.31 -10.53 -11.13
N ASN A 47 0.58 -10.48 -12.43
CA ASN A 47 0.40 -11.63 -13.32
C ASN A 47 1.70 -12.00 -14.01
N SER A 48 2.66 -12.52 -13.24
CA SER A 48 3.97 -12.92 -13.74
C SER A 48 4.33 -14.33 -13.30
N THR A 49 5.05 -15.05 -14.16
CA THR A 49 5.67 -16.34 -13.83
C THR A 49 6.73 -16.20 -12.74
N LEU A 50 7.38 -15.04 -12.65
CA LEU A 50 8.33 -14.71 -11.58
C LEU A 50 7.65 -14.71 -10.21
N LEU A 51 6.58 -13.92 -10.02
CA LEU A 51 5.82 -13.89 -8.76
C LEU A 51 5.24 -15.27 -8.43
N MET A 52 4.73 -15.97 -9.44
CA MET A 52 4.20 -17.33 -9.27
C MET A 52 5.30 -18.28 -8.77
N ALA A 53 6.50 -18.21 -9.33
CA ALA A 53 7.64 -19.01 -8.89
C ALA A 53 8.09 -18.66 -7.48
N VAL A 54 8.16 -17.37 -7.13
CA VAL A 54 8.52 -16.94 -5.77
C VAL A 54 7.54 -17.49 -4.73
N ASN A 55 6.24 -17.45 -5.03
CA ASN A 55 5.20 -17.96 -4.14
C ASN A 55 5.17 -19.50 -4.10
N TYR A 56 5.27 -20.17 -5.25
CA TYR A 56 5.25 -21.64 -5.34
C TYR A 56 6.39 -22.28 -4.54
N HIS A 57 7.59 -21.69 -4.63
CA HIS A 57 8.78 -22.19 -3.92
C HIS A 57 8.92 -21.67 -2.49
N GLU A 58 7.93 -20.92 -1.99
CA GLU A 58 7.91 -20.33 -0.64
C GLU A 58 9.28 -19.71 -0.30
N LEU A 59 9.77 -18.80 -1.15
CA LEU A 59 11.08 -18.17 -0.91
C LEU A 59 11.11 -17.44 0.44
N TYR A 60 9.97 -16.89 0.83
CA TYR A 60 9.77 -16.14 2.06
C TYR A 60 8.57 -16.68 2.81
N ASN A 61 8.65 -16.69 4.15
CA ASN A 61 7.54 -17.09 5.03
C ASN A 61 6.32 -16.16 4.95
N ASP A 62 6.52 -14.96 4.41
CA ASP A 62 5.47 -13.96 4.28
C ASP A 62 5.32 -13.57 2.82
N SER A 63 4.13 -13.76 2.27
CA SER A 63 3.82 -13.52 0.86
C SER A 63 3.99 -12.05 0.46
N LYS A 64 3.90 -11.12 1.41
CA LYS A 64 4.10 -9.70 1.14
C LYS A 64 5.59 -9.31 1.15
N THR A 65 6.52 -10.18 1.56
CA THR A 65 7.96 -9.90 1.51
C THR A 65 8.43 -9.56 0.10
N PHE A 66 8.11 -10.40 -0.90
CA PHE A 66 8.62 -10.19 -2.27
C PHE A 66 8.00 -8.99 -2.97
N VAL A 67 6.69 -8.76 -2.80
CA VAL A 67 6.04 -7.59 -3.39
C VAL A 67 6.55 -6.29 -2.78
N ASP A 68 7.03 -6.31 -1.54
CA ASP A 68 7.66 -5.16 -0.89
C ASP A 68 9.12 -4.95 -1.32
N MET A 69 9.71 -5.81 -2.15
CA MET A 69 11.09 -5.66 -2.62
C MET A 69 11.13 -4.75 -3.86
N PRO A 70 11.83 -3.61 -3.83
CA PRO A 70 12.02 -2.81 -5.04
C PRO A 70 12.90 -3.50 -6.07
N MET A 71 12.67 -3.20 -7.34
CA MET A 71 13.59 -3.62 -8.40
C MET A 71 14.81 -2.71 -8.48
N LYS A 72 15.99 -3.28 -8.66
CA LYS A 72 17.24 -2.55 -8.91
C LYS A 72 17.33 -2.01 -10.34
N ASN A 73 16.55 -2.58 -11.26
CA ASN A 73 16.48 -2.22 -12.68
C ASN A 73 15.02 -2.06 -13.11
N ASP A 74 14.80 -1.61 -14.35
CA ASP A 74 13.45 -1.44 -14.89
C ASP A 74 12.69 -2.77 -15.01
N PRO A 75 11.35 -2.77 -14.81
CA PRO A 75 10.53 -3.99 -14.82
C PRO A 75 10.73 -4.89 -16.05
N ASP A 76 10.76 -4.30 -17.24
CA ASP A 76 10.90 -5.04 -18.50
C ASP A 76 12.27 -5.74 -18.59
N TYR A 77 13.34 -5.08 -18.12
CA TYR A 77 14.68 -5.66 -18.07
C TYR A 77 14.77 -6.80 -17.07
N VAL A 78 14.16 -6.65 -15.89
CA VAL A 78 14.11 -7.73 -14.88
C VAL A 78 13.34 -8.92 -15.43
N LEU A 79 12.21 -8.70 -16.10
CA LEU A 79 11.42 -9.78 -16.70
C LEU A 79 12.17 -10.46 -17.87
N GLU A 80 12.87 -9.71 -18.71
CA GLU A 80 13.73 -10.25 -19.77
C GLU A 80 14.77 -11.19 -19.18
N LYS A 81 15.48 -10.77 -18.13
CA LYS A 81 16.49 -11.61 -17.46
C LYS A 81 15.90 -12.85 -16.80
N PHE A 82 14.70 -12.74 -16.23
CA PHE A 82 14.00 -13.91 -15.71
C PHE A 82 13.68 -14.90 -16.83
N ASN A 83 13.19 -14.42 -17.97
CA ASN A 83 12.84 -15.27 -19.10
C ASN A 83 14.07 -15.93 -19.75
N GLU A 84 15.20 -15.23 -19.85
CA GLU A 84 16.46 -15.81 -20.32
C GLU A 84 16.88 -17.02 -19.48
N GLU A 85 16.69 -16.97 -18.15
CA GLU A 85 17.12 -18.01 -17.24
C GLU A 85 16.09 -19.15 -17.06
N PHE A 86 14.78 -18.84 -17.10
CA PHE A 86 13.73 -19.78 -16.67
C PHE A 86 12.63 -20.07 -17.70
N SER A 87 12.60 -19.45 -18.88
CA SER A 87 11.46 -19.58 -19.84
C SER A 87 11.16 -21.00 -20.35
N ASN A 88 12.15 -21.88 -20.37
CA ASN A 88 11.99 -23.27 -20.85
C ASN A 88 11.68 -24.27 -19.72
N ILE A 89 11.40 -23.79 -18.51
CA ILE A 89 11.21 -24.60 -17.31
C ILE A 89 9.85 -24.26 -16.71
N SER A 90 9.08 -25.27 -16.31
CA SER A 90 7.83 -25.01 -15.58
C SER A 90 8.13 -24.44 -14.20
N VAL A 91 7.19 -23.69 -13.61
CA VAL A 91 7.38 -23.05 -12.29
C VAL A 91 7.84 -24.08 -11.24
N GLU A 92 7.25 -25.26 -11.24
CA GLU A 92 7.52 -26.34 -10.28
C GLU A 92 8.95 -26.89 -10.41
N ALA A 93 9.50 -26.87 -11.62
CA ALA A 93 10.83 -27.40 -11.93
C ALA A 93 11.95 -26.36 -11.74
N ILE A 94 11.62 -25.10 -11.45
CA ILE A 94 12.62 -24.07 -11.13
C ILE A 94 13.37 -24.47 -9.86
N ASN A 95 14.69 -24.39 -9.89
CA ASN A 95 15.50 -24.65 -8.70
C ASN A 95 15.39 -23.46 -7.73
N ARG A 96 14.91 -23.73 -6.50
CA ARG A 96 14.72 -22.72 -5.45
C ARG A 96 15.97 -21.87 -5.15
N THR A 97 17.16 -22.46 -5.13
CA THR A 97 18.41 -21.74 -4.85
C THR A 97 18.77 -20.77 -5.98
N LYS A 98 18.62 -21.20 -7.24
CA LYS A 98 18.82 -20.30 -8.38
C LYS A 98 17.81 -19.17 -8.41
N LEU A 99 16.54 -19.47 -8.11
CA LEU A 99 15.50 -18.45 -8.01
C LEU A 99 15.83 -17.42 -6.91
N GLN A 100 16.31 -17.87 -5.75
CA GLN A 100 16.76 -16.96 -4.69
C GLN A 100 17.92 -16.08 -5.18
N GLN A 101 18.92 -16.64 -5.86
CA GLN A 101 20.03 -15.86 -6.44
C GLN A 101 19.56 -14.82 -7.45
N PHE A 102 18.56 -15.17 -8.28
CA PHE A 102 17.92 -14.23 -9.20
C PHE A 102 17.28 -13.06 -8.43
N VAL A 103 16.47 -13.36 -7.41
CA VAL A 103 15.83 -12.33 -6.58
C VAL A 103 16.88 -11.44 -5.89
N ASP A 104 17.90 -12.04 -5.28
CA ASP A 104 18.98 -11.31 -4.60
C ASP A 104 19.77 -10.40 -5.56
N THR A 105 19.87 -10.81 -6.84
CA THR A 105 20.55 -10.05 -7.88
C THR A 105 19.73 -8.83 -8.29
N TYR A 106 18.45 -8.99 -8.60
CA TYR A 106 17.63 -7.94 -9.24
C TYR A 106 16.73 -7.15 -8.30
N PHE A 107 16.56 -7.58 -7.05
CA PHE A 107 15.68 -6.93 -6.08
C PHE A 107 16.44 -6.46 -4.84
N SER A 108 16.02 -5.32 -4.30
CA SER A 108 16.52 -4.77 -3.05
C SER A 108 15.70 -5.27 -1.86
N PRO A 109 16.25 -5.30 -0.64
CA PRO A 109 15.49 -5.66 0.55
C PRO A 109 14.24 -4.77 0.75
N PRO A 110 13.15 -5.30 1.34
CA PRO A 110 11.94 -4.52 1.58
C PRO A 110 12.16 -3.26 2.41
N GLY A 111 11.76 -2.11 1.87
CA GLY A 111 11.87 -0.80 2.51
C GLY A 111 13.22 -0.10 2.33
N SER A 112 14.06 -0.57 1.42
CA SER A 112 15.29 0.11 1.00
C SER A 112 15.09 1.51 0.39
N GLU A 113 13.86 1.81 -0.03
CA GLU A 113 13.38 3.06 -0.63
C GLU A 113 12.91 4.09 0.41
N MET A 114 13.18 3.84 1.69
CA MET A 114 12.78 4.69 2.80
C MET A 114 13.95 5.09 3.69
N LEU A 115 13.87 6.32 4.18
CA LEU A 115 14.83 6.93 5.06
C LEU A 115 14.23 7.10 6.46
N PRO A 116 15.03 6.99 7.53
CA PRO A 116 14.57 7.35 8.87
C PRO A 116 14.29 8.86 8.95
N CYS A 117 13.29 9.25 9.71
CA CYS A 117 13.08 10.65 10.10
C CYS A 117 12.93 10.79 11.61
N THR A 118 12.85 12.03 12.07
CA THR A 118 12.42 12.36 13.43
C THR A 118 11.30 13.40 13.28
N PRO A 119 10.13 13.23 13.90
CA PRO A 119 9.08 14.25 13.88
C PRO A 119 9.62 15.57 14.44
N GLU A 120 9.25 16.68 13.82
CA GLU A 120 9.84 18.01 14.11
C GLU A 120 9.58 18.47 15.56
N ASP A 121 8.44 18.09 16.11
CA ASP A 121 7.94 18.40 17.44
C ASP A 121 8.28 17.31 18.49
N TRP A 122 9.09 16.31 18.13
CA TRP A 122 9.41 15.22 19.04
C TRP A 122 10.30 15.67 20.20
N ASN A 123 9.80 15.47 21.43
CA ASN A 123 10.51 15.74 22.66
C ASN A 123 10.76 14.42 23.42
N PRO A 124 12.01 14.08 23.83
CA PRO A 124 12.28 12.87 24.62
C PRO A 124 11.62 12.88 26.00
N GLN A 125 11.32 14.06 26.56
CA GLN A 125 10.73 14.23 27.89
C GLN A 125 9.54 15.22 27.86
N PRO A 126 8.41 14.86 27.22
CA PRO A 126 7.24 15.72 27.17
C PRO A 126 6.70 16.02 28.58
N ALA A 127 6.30 17.26 28.85
CA ALA A 127 5.87 17.70 30.19
C ALA A 127 4.74 16.82 30.76
N LYS A 128 3.79 16.43 29.90
CA LYS A 128 2.66 15.55 30.24
C LYS A 128 3.09 14.13 30.64
N LEU A 129 4.19 13.62 30.09
CA LEU A 129 4.75 12.32 30.50
C LEU A 129 5.58 12.47 31.77
N MET A 130 6.29 13.59 31.93
CA MET A 130 7.08 13.87 33.12
C MET A 130 6.22 14.10 34.38
N SER A 131 4.97 14.52 34.23
CA SER A 131 4.01 14.69 35.33
C SER A 131 3.43 13.38 35.87
N ILE A 132 3.70 12.24 35.21
CA ILE A 132 3.33 10.91 35.73
C ILE A 132 4.11 10.65 37.03
N VAL A 133 3.37 10.50 38.13
CA VAL A 133 3.91 10.34 39.49
C VAL A 133 4.61 8.99 39.65
N ASP A 134 4.00 7.92 39.15
CA ASP A 134 4.57 6.58 39.24
C ASP A 134 5.80 6.45 38.33
N PRO A 135 6.99 6.10 38.88
CA PRO A 135 8.22 6.07 38.11
C PRO A 135 8.25 4.96 37.05
N GLN A 136 7.59 3.82 37.29
CA GLN A 136 7.56 2.70 36.33
C GLN A 136 6.64 3.04 35.15
N LEU A 137 5.47 3.62 35.44
CA LEU A 137 4.55 4.08 34.39
C LEU A 137 5.17 5.22 33.57
N ARG A 138 5.90 6.14 34.21
CA ARG A 138 6.63 7.19 33.50
C ARG A 138 7.70 6.62 32.58
N GLU A 139 8.51 5.67 33.07
CA GLU A 139 9.54 5.03 32.24
C GLU A 139 8.92 4.29 31.04
N TRP A 140 7.83 3.56 31.26
CA TRP A 140 7.08 2.90 30.20
C TRP A 140 6.55 3.90 29.16
N ALA A 141 5.95 5.01 29.60
CA ALA A 141 5.44 6.04 28.71
C ALA A 141 6.54 6.72 27.89
N LEU A 142 7.71 6.96 28.48
CA LEU A 142 8.89 7.48 27.77
C LEU A 142 9.43 6.47 26.74
N LYS A 143 9.39 5.17 27.03
CA LYS A 143 9.71 4.12 26.05
C LYS A 143 8.73 4.12 24.89
N LEU A 144 7.42 4.27 25.14
CA LEU A 144 6.42 4.44 24.09
C LEU A 144 6.68 5.68 23.24
N ASN A 145 7.00 6.81 23.86
CA ASN A 145 7.35 8.04 23.15
C ASN A 145 8.56 7.85 22.22
N ALA A 146 9.56 7.08 22.64
CA ALA A 146 10.73 6.78 21.82
C ALA A 146 10.41 5.95 20.58
N ILE A 147 9.32 5.15 20.60
CA ILE A 147 8.91 4.34 19.45
C ILE A 147 8.52 5.24 18.26
N TRP A 148 7.89 6.40 18.48
CA TRP A 148 7.48 7.30 17.40
C TRP A 148 8.65 7.74 16.52
N ARG A 149 9.82 7.95 17.11
CA ARG A 149 11.05 8.25 16.37
C ARG A 149 11.48 7.07 15.48
N SER A 150 11.34 5.84 15.96
CA SER A 150 11.68 4.64 15.17
C SER A 150 10.69 4.38 14.04
N LEU A 151 9.42 4.77 14.21
CA LEU A 151 8.35 4.58 13.23
C LEU A 151 8.25 5.72 12.21
N CYS A 152 8.89 6.86 12.47
CA CYS A 152 9.01 7.94 11.50
C CYS A 152 9.80 7.48 10.28
N LYS A 153 9.19 7.63 9.10
CA LYS A 153 9.80 7.35 7.81
C LYS A 153 9.55 8.49 6.83
N LYS A 154 10.50 8.64 5.93
CA LYS A 154 10.43 9.51 4.76
C LYS A 154 10.71 8.64 3.54
N ILE A 155 9.92 8.76 2.48
CA ILE A 155 10.22 8.09 1.22
C ILE A 155 11.42 8.81 0.58
N ASP A 156 12.41 8.08 0.09
CA ASP A 156 13.58 8.68 -0.54
C ASP A 156 13.15 9.51 -1.76
N PRO A 157 13.39 10.84 -1.79
CA PRO A 157 13.04 11.69 -2.93
C PRO A 157 13.66 11.22 -4.26
N ALA A 158 14.73 10.42 -4.22
CA ALA A 158 15.34 9.83 -5.40
C ALA A 158 14.36 8.93 -6.20
N ILE A 159 13.31 8.40 -5.57
CA ILE A 159 12.36 7.48 -6.23
C ILE A 159 11.18 8.19 -6.90
N GLU A 160 10.97 9.49 -6.65
CA GLU A 160 9.80 10.24 -7.14
C GLU A 160 9.60 10.09 -8.65
N ASN A 161 10.71 10.12 -9.42
CA ASN A 161 10.71 10.02 -10.88
C ASN A 161 10.90 8.58 -11.41
N SER A 162 10.98 7.57 -10.54
CA SER A 162 11.29 6.18 -10.90
C SER A 162 10.18 5.22 -10.46
N SER A 163 8.92 5.64 -10.57
CA SER A 163 7.75 4.92 -10.02
C SER A 163 7.58 3.49 -10.52
N SER A 164 8.08 3.14 -11.72
CA SER A 164 7.98 1.78 -12.26
C SER A 164 8.74 0.75 -11.44
N ARG A 165 9.79 1.15 -10.72
CA ARG A 165 10.67 0.24 -9.97
C ARG A 165 10.17 -0.11 -8.56
N TYR A 166 9.13 0.57 -8.09
CA TYR A 166 8.65 0.49 -6.71
C TYR A 166 7.14 0.23 -6.71
N LEU A 167 6.65 -0.54 -5.74
CA LEU A 167 5.20 -0.60 -5.45
C LEU A 167 4.76 0.52 -4.51
N LEU A 168 5.67 1.01 -3.67
CA LEU A 168 5.39 2.09 -2.74
C LEU A 168 5.08 3.38 -3.51
N ILE A 169 3.91 3.96 -3.25
CA ILE A 169 3.50 5.24 -3.82
C ILE A 169 4.29 6.35 -3.13
N TYR A 170 4.95 7.20 -3.91
CA TYR A 170 5.70 8.34 -3.38
C TYR A 170 4.80 9.34 -2.66
N LEU A 171 5.26 9.80 -1.50
CA LEU A 171 4.65 10.84 -0.68
C LEU A 171 5.73 11.86 -0.29
N PRO A 172 5.47 13.16 -0.43
CA PRO A 172 6.51 14.20 -0.23
C PRO A 172 6.82 14.48 1.25
N HIS A 173 5.96 14.03 2.17
CA HIS A 173 6.06 14.34 3.59
C HIS A 173 6.42 13.11 4.42
N ASN A 174 7.01 13.38 5.59
CA ASN A 174 7.26 12.36 6.60
C ASN A 174 5.94 11.75 7.07
N PHE A 175 5.97 10.47 7.41
CA PHE A 175 4.84 9.76 7.95
C PHE A 175 5.28 8.79 9.04
N ILE A 176 4.33 8.39 9.87
CA ILE A 176 4.53 7.39 10.91
C ILE A 176 3.93 6.08 10.43
N MET A 177 4.72 5.01 10.46
CA MET A 177 4.24 3.67 10.15
C MET A 177 3.51 3.04 11.34
N PRO A 178 2.56 2.12 11.11
CA PRO A 178 1.99 1.29 12.18
C PRO A 178 3.05 0.43 12.89
N GLY A 179 4.10 0.03 12.15
CA GLY A 179 5.22 -0.77 12.65
C GLY A 179 5.13 -2.25 12.30
N GLY A 180 6.12 -3.01 12.77
CA GLY A 180 6.24 -4.44 12.49
C GLY A 180 6.50 -4.70 11.01
N ARG A 181 5.58 -5.40 10.35
CA ARG A 181 5.74 -5.78 8.94
C ARG A 181 5.27 -4.76 7.91
N PHE A 182 4.58 -3.73 8.38
CA PHE A 182 3.94 -2.73 7.52
C PHE A 182 4.94 -1.64 7.15
N ARG A 183 5.01 -1.33 5.85
CA ARG A 183 5.98 -0.39 5.27
C ARG A 183 5.32 0.74 4.48
N GLU A 184 3.99 0.81 4.56
CA GLU A 184 3.17 1.75 3.82
C GLU A 184 2.37 2.62 4.77
N PHE A 185 1.78 3.67 4.20
CA PHE A 185 0.79 4.47 4.89
C PHE A 185 -0.54 3.70 4.97
N TYR A 186 -1.08 3.52 6.19
CA TYR A 186 -2.37 2.88 6.42
C TYR A 186 -3.41 3.91 6.85
N TYR A 187 -4.50 4.02 6.09
CA TYR A 187 -5.45 5.13 6.20
C TYR A 187 -6.09 5.27 7.59
N TRP A 188 -6.76 4.23 8.08
CA TRP A 188 -7.42 4.25 9.38
C TRP A 188 -6.43 4.23 10.57
N ASP A 189 -5.27 3.59 10.45
CA ASP A 189 -4.18 3.66 11.44
C ASP A 189 -3.67 5.09 11.60
N ALA A 190 -3.53 5.83 10.50
CA ALA A 190 -3.05 7.20 10.52
C ALA A 190 -3.93 8.12 11.38
N TYR A 191 -5.25 7.91 11.37
CA TYR A 191 -6.16 8.67 12.26
C TYR A 191 -5.80 8.48 13.73
N TRP A 192 -5.57 7.24 14.17
CA TRP A 192 -5.26 6.94 15.57
C TRP A 192 -3.85 7.40 15.93
N ILE A 193 -2.90 7.24 15.03
CA ILE A 193 -1.54 7.75 15.21
C ILE A 193 -1.57 9.26 15.41
N ILE A 194 -2.19 10.01 14.49
CA ILE A 194 -2.35 11.46 14.58
C ILE A 194 -3.03 11.85 15.89
N LYS A 195 -4.15 11.19 16.23
CA LYS A 195 -4.87 11.50 17.47
C LYS A 195 -4.01 11.30 18.71
N VAL A 196 -3.23 10.22 18.78
CA VAL A 196 -2.35 9.96 19.94
C VAL A 196 -1.18 10.93 19.96
N THR A 197 -0.52 11.17 18.83
CA THR A 197 0.65 12.05 18.75
C THR A 197 0.29 13.48 19.13
N PHE A 198 -0.81 14.02 18.62
CA PHE A 198 -1.29 15.36 18.98
C PHE A 198 -1.72 15.44 20.45
N THR A 199 -2.44 14.45 20.97
CA THR A 199 -3.06 14.57 22.32
C THR A 199 -2.08 14.29 23.46
N TRP A 200 -1.03 13.48 23.23
CA TRP A 200 -0.20 12.94 24.31
C TRP A 200 1.27 13.28 24.22
N VAL A 201 1.77 13.58 23.02
CA VAL A 201 3.21 13.58 22.75
C VAL A 201 3.71 14.95 22.32
N PHE A 202 2.96 15.66 21.49
CA PHE A 202 3.44 16.88 20.82
C PHE A 202 2.69 18.17 21.19
N ASP A 203 1.61 18.10 21.97
CA ASP A 203 1.01 19.31 22.57
C ASP A 203 1.98 19.87 23.61
N GLN A 204 2.57 21.02 23.29
CA GLN A 204 3.32 21.86 24.23
C GLN A 204 2.37 22.71 25.06
#